data_AF-A0A1J9QGG7-F1
#
_entry.id   AF-A0A1J9QGG7-F1
#
_cell.length_a   1.000
_cell.length_b   1.000
_cell.length_c   1.000
_cell.angle_alpha   90.00
_cell.angle_beta   90.00
_cell.angle_gamma   90.00
#
_symmetry.space_group_name_H-M   'P 1'
#
loop_
_entity.id
_entity.type
_entity.pdbx_description
1 polymer ?
#
loop_
_entity_poly.entity_id
_entity_poly.type
_entity_poly.pdbx_seq_one_letter_code
_entity_poly.pdbx_strand_id
1 'polypeptide(L)'
;MILAVTIDGEKYMVDPTALDVRNQAKPKGGWRDAYYFYDIEFLPQDYEILNFWTSQHPTNTFKQKFICAKFLLSEAEDDIIGTMALTGVDVKQNINGSVEKTTTLNS
;
A
#
# COMPACT_ATOMS: atom_id res chain seq x y z
N MET A 1 3.34 20.63 11.70
CA MET A 1 3.94 20.82 10.36
C MET A 1 3.63 19.57 9.56
N ILE A 2 2.93 19.69 8.43
CA ILE A 2 2.65 18.56 7.54
C ILE A 2 3.94 18.25 6.78
N LEU A 3 4.35 16.98 6.74
CA LEU A 3 5.58 16.54 6.08
C LEU A 3 5.20 15.72 4.85
N ALA A 4 5.65 16.18 3.68
CA ALA A 4 5.60 15.39 2.46
C ALA A 4 6.89 14.59 2.34
N VAL A 5 6.79 13.27 2.21
CA VAL A 5 7.93 12.36 2.05
C VAL A 5 7.71 11.46 0.84
N THR A 6 8.80 11.08 0.18
CA THR A 6 8.77 10.06 -0.88
C THR A 6 9.41 8.80 -0.30
N ILE A 7 8.68 7.70 -0.33
CA ILE A 7 9.17 6.38 0.08
C ILE A 7 8.94 5.47 -1.13
N ASP A 8 10.01 4.84 -1.62
CA ASP A 8 9.94 3.87 -2.72
C ASP A 8 9.23 4.38 -3.99
N GLY A 9 9.45 5.66 -4.31
CA GLY A 9 8.85 6.33 -5.47
C GLY A 9 7.40 6.79 -5.27
N GLU A 10 6.75 6.45 -4.16
CA GLU A 10 5.42 6.95 -3.80
C GLU A 10 5.48 8.15 -2.86
N LYS A 11 4.57 9.10 -3.07
CA LYS A 11 4.46 10.31 -2.25
C LYS A 11 3.45 10.13 -1.13
N TYR A 12 3.87 10.45 0.08
CA TYR A 12 3.06 10.46 1.28
C TYR A 12 3.04 11.85 1.91
N MET A 13 1.89 12.23 2.46
CA MET A 13 1.77 13.32 3.42
C MET A 13 1.49 12.72 4.78
N VAL A 14 2.28 13.13 5.75
CA VAL A 14 2.10 12.77 7.16
C VAL A 14 1.72 14.05 7.90
N ASP A 15 0.55 14.04 8.53
CA ASP A 15 0.19 15.06 9.52
C ASP A 15 0.31 14.44 10.92
N PRO A 16 1.41 14.73 11.64
CA PRO A 16 1.62 14.18 12.97
C PRO A 16 0.59 14.69 13.99
N THR A 17 -0.13 15.78 13.70
CA THR A 17 -1.17 16.31 14.60
C THR A 17 -2.53 15.68 14.36
N ALA A 18 -2.80 15.25 13.12
CA ALA A 18 -4.02 14.52 12.76
C ALA A 18 -3.86 13.00 12.88
N LEU A 19 -2.63 12.52 13.11
CA LEU A 19 -2.26 11.10 13.16
C LEU A 19 -2.71 10.33 11.91
N ASP A 20 -2.73 11.01 10.76
CA ASP A 20 -3.12 10.44 9.48
C ASP A 20 -1.96 10.40 8.49
N VAL A 21 -2.02 9.40 7.61
CA VAL A 21 -1.13 9.27 6.46
C VAL A 21 -1.99 9.30 5.21
N ARG A 22 -1.62 10.18 4.28
CA ARG A 22 -2.26 10.31 2.98
C ARG A 22 -1.28 9.92 1.89
N ASN A 23 -1.75 9.24 0.85
CA ASN A 23 -0.94 8.92 -0.32
C ASN A 23 -1.50 9.59 -1.58
N GLN A 24 -0.62 9.80 -2.57
CA GLN A 24 -1.02 10.34 -3.85
C GLN A 24 -1.21 9.19 -4.86
N ALA A 25 -2.45 8.76 -5.09
CA ALA A 25 -2.74 7.62 -5.96
C ALA A 25 -2.36 7.81 -7.45
N LYS A 26 -2.10 9.04 -7.90
CA LYS A 26 -1.65 9.40 -9.26
C LYS A 26 -0.79 10.68 -9.23
N PRO A 27 0.19 10.86 -10.12
CA PRO A 27 1.04 12.07 -10.20
C PRO A 27 0.27 13.40 -10.29
N LYS A 28 -0.97 13.37 -10.83
CA LYS A 28 -1.88 14.53 -10.94
C LYS A 28 -3.18 14.38 -10.13
N GLY A 29 -3.27 13.37 -9.27
CA GLY A 29 -4.44 13.14 -8.40
C GLY A 29 -4.34 13.96 -7.11
N GLY A 30 -5.50 14.26 -6.50
CA GLY A 30 -5.53 14.77 -5.13
C GLY A 30 -5.05 13.71 -4.12
N TRP A 31 -4.64 14.18 -2.94
CA TRP A 31 -4.30 13.32 -1.80
C TRP A 31 -5.50 12.49 -1.37
N ARG A 32 -5.25 11.24 -0.98
CA ARG A 32 -6.25 10.32 -0.43
C ARG A 32 -5.78 9.81 0.91
N ASP A 33 -6.73 9.65 1.83
CA ASP A 33 -6.44 9.05 3.12
C ASP A 33 -6.04 7.59 2.92
N ALA A 34 -4.91 7.20 3.50
CA ALA A 34 -4.40 5.84 3.47
C ALA A 34 -4.66 5.15 4.81
N TYR A 35 -4.17 5.75 5.90
CA TYR A 35 -4.28 5.19 7.25
C TYR A 35 -4.48 6.29 8.29
N TYR A 36 -5.16 5.94 9.37
CA TYR A 36 -5.31 6.74 10.58
C TYR A 36 -4.73 5.93 11.73
N PHE A 37 -3.95 6.59 12.59
CA PHE A 37 -3.29 6.00 13.72
C PHE A 37 -3.76 6.66 15.02
N TYR A 38 -3.58 5.94 16.12
CA TYR A 38 -3.75 6.50 17.45
C TYR A 38 -2.39 6.82 18.03
N ASP A 39 -2.30 7.85 18.85
CA ASP A 39 -1.07 8.20 19.59
C ASP A 39 -0.95 7.32 20.84
N ILE A 40 -0.84 6.01 20.60
CA ILE A 40 -0.68 4.97 21.62
C ILE A 40 0.45 4.04 21.20
N GLU A 41 1.17 3.53 22.19
CA GLU A 41 2.16 2.48 21.98
C GLU A 41 1.47 1.12 21.83
N PHE A 42 1.86 0.36 20.80
CA PHE A 42 1.38 -1.01 20.59
C PHE A 42 2.40 -2.01 21.14
N LEU A 43 1.94 -2.93 21.98
CA LEU A 43 2.74 -4.05 22.47
C LEU A 43 2.75 -5.20 21.45
N PRO A 44 3.74 -6.11 21.51
CA PRO A 44 3.78 -7.28 20.63
C PRO A 44 2.46 -8.07 20.58
N GLN A 45 1.78 -8.24 21.70
CA GLN A 45 0.51 -8.98 21.81
C GLN A 45 -0.65 -8.27 21.11
N ASP A 46 -0.63 -6.93 21.03
CA ASP A 46 -1.64 -6.19 20.30
C ASP A 46 -1.57 -6.52 18.81
N TYR A 47 -0.35 -6.67 18.27
CA TYR A 47 -0.15 -7.13 16.90
C TYR A 47 -0.60 -8.57 16.68
N GLU A 48 -0.47 -9.46 17.67
CA GLU A 48 -0.99 -10.83 17.57
C GLU A 48 -2.52 -10.84 17.38
N ILE A 49 -3.24 -10.02 18.15
CA ILE A 49 -4.70 -9.89 18.05
C ILE A 49 -5.09 -9.29 16.68
N LEU A 50 -4.42 -8.22 16.25
CA LEU A 50 -4.67 -7.58 14.95
C LEU A 50 -4.40 -8.54 13.79
N ASN A 51 -3.30 -9.30 13.85
CA ASN A 51 -2.94 -10.29 12.84
C ASN A 51 -3.89 -11.48 12.83
N PHE A 52 -4.33 -11.95 13.99
CA PHE A 52 -5.33 -13.03 14.08
C PHE A 52 -6.64 -12.62 13.41
N TRP A 53 -7.18 -11.45 13.74
CA TRP A 53 -8.42 -10.98 13.12
C TRP A 53 -8.23 -10.78 11.61
N THR A 54 -7.13 -10.14 11.19
CA THR A 54 -6.85 -9.88 9.77
C THR A 54 -6.70 -11.16 8.96
N SER A 55 -6.07 -12.20 9.54
CA SER A 55 -5.81 -13.48 8.87
C SER A 55 -6.94 -14.49 8.96
N GLN A 56 -7.85 -14.38 9.94
CA GLN A 56 -8.88 -15.39 10.19
C GLN A 56 -10.31 -14.93 9.94
N HIS A 57 -10.60 -13.63 10.07
CA HIS A 57 -11.98 -13.18 10.05
C HIS A 57 -12.61 -13.36 8.65
N PRO A 58 -13.80 -13.99 8.54
CA PRO A 58 -14.37 -14.41 7.25
C PRO A 58 -14.75 -13.24 6.35
N THR A 59 -14.92 -12.03 6.88
CA THR A 59 -15.19 -10.82 6.09
C THR A 59 -13.91 -10.08 5.66
N ASN A 60 -12.74 -10.49 6.15
CA ASN A 60 -11.49 -9.83 5.82
C ASN A 60 -11.03 -10.23 4.41
N THR A 61 -10.64 -9.25 3.59
CA THR A 61 -10.18 -9.50 2.22
C THR A 61 -8.93 -10.37 2.18
N PHE A 62 -8.03 -10.26 3.16
CA PHE A 62 -6.83 -11.10 3.26
C PHE A 62 -7.16 -12.58 3.52
N LYS A 63 -8.32 -12.89 4.12
CA LYS A 63 -8.84 -14.26 4.23
C LYS A 63 -9.48 -14.74 2.93
N GLN A 64 -10.19 -13.85 2.24
CA GLN A 64 -11.04 -14.18 1.10
C GLN A 64 -10.28 -14.23 -0.24
N LYS A 65 -9.17 -13.50 -0.38
CA LYS A 65 -8.46 -13.34 -1.65
C LYS A 65 -6.97 -13.62 -1.50
N PHE A 66 -6.39 -14.17 -2.56
CA PHE A 66 -4.93 -14.22 -2.72
C PHE A 66 -4.41 -12.83 -3.06
N ILE A 67 -3.48 -12.31 -2.26
CA ILE A 67 -2.92 -10.97 -2.44
C ILE A 67 -1.40 -11.08 -2.44
N CYS A 68 -0.76 -10.50 -3.46
CA CYS A 68 0.68 -10.33 -3.52
C CYS A 68 1.03 -8.94 -4.04
N ALA A 69 2.08 -8.34 -3.51
CA ALA A 69 2.65 -7.11 -4.04
C ALA A 69 4.15 -7.26 -4.17
N LYS A 70 4.73 -6.67 -5.22
CA LYS A 70 6.17 -6.55 -5.37
C LYS A 70 6.54 -5.19 -5.96
N PHE A 71 7.72 -4.71 -5.60
CA PHE A 71 8.36 -3.58 -6.27
C PHE A 71 9.01 -4.04 -7.58
N LEU A 72 9.02 -3.15 -8.56
CA LEU A 72 9.72 -3.32 -9.82
C LEU A 72 10.97 -2.43 -9.77
N LEU A 73 12.13 -3.03 -9.98
CA LEU A 73 13.43 -2.35 -9.94
C LEU A 73 13.91 -2.03 -11.36
N SER A 74 14.60 -0.91 -11.52
CA SER A 74 15.37 -0.57 -12.71
C SER A 74 16.58 -1.51 -12.81
N GLU A 75 16.81 -2.08 -13.99
CA GLU A 75 18.03 -2.85 -14.25
C GLU A 75 19.31 -1.99 -14.23
N ALA A 76 19.17 -0.67 -14.43
CA ALA A 76 20.30 0.24 -14.61
C ALA A 76 20.70 1.00 -13.34
N GLU A 77 19.75 1.30 -12.46
CA GLU A 77 19.93 2.33 -11.41
C GLU A 77 19.58 1.85 -9.98
N ASP A 78 19.26 0.56 -9.78
CA ASP A 78 18.78 -0.01 -8.49
C ASP A 78 17.58 0.73 -7.87
N ASP A 79 16.94 1.59 -8.66
CA ASP A 79 15.79 2.39 -8.25
C ASP A 79 14.47 1.64 -8.44
N ILE A 80 13.50 1.91 -7.55
CA ILE A 80 12.13 1.41 -7.68
C ILE A 80 11.40 2.24 -8.74
N ILE A 81 11.06 1.59 -9.86
CA ILE A 81 10.38 2.21 -11.01
C ILE A 81 8.87 1.95 -11.01
N GLY A 82 8.38 1.11 -10.09
CA GLY A 82 6.97 0.79 -10.04
C GLY A 82 6.59 -0.30 -9.05
N THR A 83 5.32 -0.68 -9.10
CA THR A 83 4.74 -1.75 -8.29
C THR A 83 3.90 -2.69 -9.14
N MET A 84 3.84 -3.95 -8.74
CA MET A 84 2.93 -4.95 -9.29
C MET A 84 2.14 -5.57 -8.16
N ALA A 85 0.82 -5.48 -8.22
CA ALA A 85 -0.09 -6.02 -7.22
C ALA A 85 -1.04 -7.03 -7.86
N LEU A 86 -1.11 -8.23 -7.29
CA LEU A 86 -2.10 -9.26 -7.56
C LEU A 86 -3.16 -9.24 -6.45
N THR A 87 -4.43 -9.20 -6.83
CA THR A 87 -5.57 -9.34 -5.91
C THR A 87 -6.60 -10.28 -6.51
N GLY A 88 -6.74 -11.47 -5.94
CA GLY A 88 -7.50 -12.56 -6.55
C GLY A 88 -6.84 -13.00 -7.85
N VAL A 89 -7.48 -12.68 -8.97
CA VAL A 89 -6.98 -12.96 -10.32
C VAL A 89 -6.49 -11.70 -11.04
N ASP A 90 -6.74 -10.52 -10.47
CA ASP A 90 -6.42 -9.24 -11.11
C ASP A 90 -4.98 -8.84 -10.79
N VAL A 91 -4.17 -8.67 -11.84
CA VAL A 91 -2.81 -8.12 -11.77
C VAL A 91 -2.85 -6.67 -12.23
N LYS A 92 -2.44 -5.76 -11.35
CA LYS A 92 -2.26 -4.34 -11.63
C LYS A 92 -0.79 -3.99 -11.58
N GLN A 93 -0.32 -3.31 -12.62
CA GLN A 93 1.03 -2.78 -12.69
C GLN A 93 0.99 -1.26 -12.74
N ASN A 94 1.76 -0.64 -11.87
CA ASN A 94 1.99 0.80 -11.83
C ASN A 94 3.46 1.04 -12.17
N ILE A 95 3.73 1.86 -13.19
CA ILE A 95 5.07 2.32 -13.55
C ILE A 95 5.08 3.84 -13.48
N ASN A 96 6.04 4.43 -12.77
CA ASN A 96 6.18 5.89 -12.62
C ASN A 96 4.88 6.60 -12.17
N GLY A 97 4.08 5.97 -11.32
CA GLY A 97 2.82 6.52 -10.78
C GLY A 97 1.61 6.40 -11.72
N SER A 98 1.76 5.80 -12.90
CA SER A 98 0.66 5.54 -13.83
C SER A 98 0.28 4.06 -13.81
N VAL A 99 -1.01 3.74 -13.63
CA VAL A 99 -1.52 2.38 -13.83
C VAL A 99 -1.47 2.08 -15.31
N GLU A 100 -0.47 1.33 -15.73
CA GLU A 100 -0.24 1.05 -17.16
C GLU A 100 -0.95 -0.22 -17.62
N LYS A 101 -1.06 -1.22 -16.74
CA LYS A 101 -1.58 -2.54 -17.13
C LYS A 101 -2.45 -3.15 -16.05
N THR A 102 -3.67 -3.50 -16.42
CA THR A 102 -4.53 -4.40 -15.64
C THR A 102 -4.79 -5.63 -16.50
N THR A 103 -4.41 -6.80 -16.01
CA THR A 103 -4.67 -8.08 -16.68
C THR A 103 -5.23 -9.07 -15.67
N THR A 104 -5.86 -10.13 -16.17
CA THR A 104 -6.35 -11.24 -15.34
C THR A 104 -5.45 -12.46 -15.56
N LEU A 105 -5.05 -13.13 -14.48
CA LEU A 105 -4.37 -14.42 -14.55
C LEU A 105 -5.40 -15.49 -14.92
N ASN A 106 -5.22 -16.06 -16.11
CA ASN A 106 -5.99 -17.21 -16.58
C ASN A 106 -5.18 -18.49 -16.34
N SER A 107 -5.86 -19.56 -15.90
CA SER A 107 -5.28 -20.91 -15.82
C SER A 107 -5.29 -21.61 -17.18
#